data_AF-G5S1K6-F1
#
_entry.id   AF-G5S1K6-F1
#
_cell.length_a   1.000
_cell.length_b   1.000
_cell.length_c   1.000
_cell.angle_alpha   90.00
_cell.angle_beta   90.00
_cell.angle_gamma   90.00
#
_symmetry.space_group_name_H-M   'P 1'
#
loop_
_entity.id
_entity.type
_entity.pdbx_description
1 polymer ?
#
loop_
_entity_poly.entity_id
_entity_poly.type
_entity_poly.pdbx_seq_one_letter_code
_entity_poly.pdbx_strand_id
1 'polypeptide(L)'
;MTNPTLAPQSDEYQQIHDGIIRLVDTARTETVRSINAIMTATYWEMGRRIVEFEQGGEARAAYGEQLIDRLSQDLSQRYKRGFSASNLWQFKKFYLYFQRIEILQTVSGESLHLAQLAKSFPLPWSAYVRLLSVKNPNARTFYEKETLRNGWSVRQLDRQIATQFYERTLLSHDKSAMLQQPAPAEPNV
;
A
#
# COMPACT_ATOMS: atom_id res chain seq x y z
N MET A 1 43.98 -33.01 31.63
CA MET A 1 42.55 -33.38 31.55
C MET A 1 41.90 -32.43 30.56
N THR A 2 41.87 -32.80 29.29
CA THR A 2 41.26 -32.01 28.21
C THR A 2 39.80 -32.42 28.08
N ASN A 3 38.90 -31.50 28.38
CA ASN A 3 37.46 -31.69 28.22
C ASN A 3 37.15 -31.73 26.72
N PRO A 4 36.53 -32.79 26.17
CA PRO A 4 36.08 -32.77 24.79
C PRO A 4 34.86 -31.84 24.73
N THR A 5 35.02 -30.67 24.12
CA THR A 5 33.91 -29.83 23.68
C THR A 5 33.11 -30.63 22.66
N LEU A 6 32.06 -31.30 23.13
CA LEU A 6 31.10 -31.99 22.28
C LEU A 6 30.46 -30.95 21.37
N ALA A 7 30.63 -31.12 20.05
CA ALA A 7 29.88 -30.38 19.07
C ALA A 7 28.38 -30.54 19.39
N PRO A 8 27.55 -29.47 19.23
CA PRO A 8 26.12 -29.58 19.47
C PRO A 8 25.56 -30.76 18.67
N GLN A 9 24.65 -31.53 19.29
CA GLN A 9 23.96 -32.60 18.58
C GLN A 9 23.32 -32.00 17.32
N SER A 10 23.36 -32.71 16.19
CA SER A 10 22.91 -32.21 14.88
C SER A 10 21.53 -31.54 14.94
N ASP A 11 20.64 -32.08 15.79
CA ASP A 11 19.27 -31.63 15.97
C ASP A 11 19.19 -30.30 16.74
N GLU A 12 20.04 -30.08 17.75
CA GLU A 12 20.12 -28.80 18.47
C GLU A 12 20.66 -27.69 17.57
N TYR A 13 21.68 -28.00 16.77
CA TYR A 13 22.21 -27.05 15.79
C TYR A 13 21.16 -26.68 14.73
N GLN A 14 20.45 -27.68 14.18
CA GLN A 14 19.42 -27.44 13.17
C GLN A 14 18.28 -26.58 13.72
N GLN A 15 17.86 -26.79 14.97
CA GLN A 15 16.83 -25.97 15.62
C GLN A 15 17.26 -24.51 15.75
N ILE A 16 18.50 -24.25 16.19
CA ILE A 16 19.04 -22.89 16.29
C ILE A 16 19.16 -22.26 14.90
N HIS A 17 19.68 -23.01 13.92
CA HIS A 17 19.80 -22.57 12.53
C HIS A 17 18.45 -22.14 11.95
N ASP A 18 17.42 -22.98 12.05
CA ASP A 18 16.09 -22.69 11.52
C ASP A 18 15.42 -21.54 12.29
N GLY A 19 15.69 -21.42 13.60
CA GLY A 19 15.27 -20.30 14.42
C GLY A 19 15.86 -18.96 13.94
N ILE A 20 17.16 -18.94 13.62
CA ILE A 20 17.84 -17.75 13.10
C ILE A 20 17.30 -17.38 11.71
N ILE A 21 17.09 -18.36 10.82
CA ILE A 21 16.49 -18.10 9.50
C ILE A 21 15.12 -17.44 9.65
N ARG A 22 14.23 -18.02 10.47
CA ARG A 22 12.89 -17.45 10.72
C ARG A 22 12.96 -16.03 11.29
N LEU A 23 13.91 -15.76 12.19
CA LEU A 23 14.11 -14.43 12.76
C LEU A 23 14.52 -13.40 11.69
N VAL A 24 15.48 -13.76 10.82
CA VAL A 24 15.94 -12.90 9.72
C VAL A 24 14.84 -12.66 8.69
N ASP A 25 14.08 -13.70 8.33
CA ASP A 25 12.98 -13.58 7.37
C ASP A 25 11.83 -12.73 7.91
N THR A 26 11.54 -12.85 9.21
CA THR A 26 10.57 -11.98 9.90
C THR A 26 11.05 -10.53 9.88
N ALA A 27 12.31 -10.28 10.25
CA ALA A 27 12.88 -8.93 10.28
C ALA A 27 12.86 -8.26 8.88
N ARG A 28 13.20 -9.00 7.83
CA ARG A 28 13.13 -8.52 6.43
C ARG A 28 11.69 -8.19 6.03
N THR A 29 10.76 -9.09 6.34
CA THR A 29 9.33 -8.91 6.01
C THR A 29 8.75 -7.67 6.69
N GLU A 30 9.00 -7.49 7.98
CA GLU A 30 8.51 -6.34 8.75
C GLU A 30 9.16 -5.03 8.30
N THR A 31 10.45 -5.06 7.94
CA THR A 31 11.15 -3.89 7.38
C THR A 31 10.51 -3.44 6.07
N VAL A 32 10.26 -4.37 5.13
CA VAL A 32 9.62 -4.05 3.85
C VAL A 32 8.19 -3.54 4.05
N ARG A 33 7.42 -4.15 4.97
CA ARG A 33 6.07 -3.68 5.31
C ARG A 33 6.07 -2.25 5.84
N SER A 34 6.95 -1.94 6.78
CA SER A 34 7.08 -0.61 7.36
C SER A 34 7.45 0.44 6.29
N ILE A 35 8.43 0.14 5.44
CA ILE A 35 8.83 1.02 4.34
C ILE A 35 7.64 1.26 3.39
N ASN A 36 6.93 0.20 3.00
CA ASN A 36 5.78 0.32 2.09
C ASN A 36 4.66 1.18 2.67
N ALA A 37 4.36 1.03 3.96
CA ALA A 37 3.34 1.82 4.64
C ALA A 37 3.72 3.31 4.71
N ILE A 38 4.96 3.61 5.08
CA ILE A 38 5.49 4.99 5.14
C ILE A 38 5.49 5.65 3.75
N MET A 39 5.91 4.92 2.72
CA MET A 39 5.92 5.42 1.35
C MET A 39 4.50 5.71 0.85
N THR A 40 3.55 4.81 1.13
CA THR A 40 2.15 4.99 0.75
C THR A 40 1.54 6.21 1.45
N ALA A 41 1.79 6.37 2.74
CA ALA A 41 1.39 7.56 3.49
C ALA A 41 2.01 8.85 2.91
N THR A 42 3.27 8.80 2.50
CA THR A 42 3.96 9.93 1.87
C THR A 42 3.27 10.33 0.57
N TYR A 43 2.90 9.36 -0.27
CA TYR A 43 2.19 9.63 -1.53
C TYR A 43 0.79 10.21 -1.30
N TRP A 44 0.06 9.75 -0.28
CA TRP A 44 -1.21 10.36 0.11
C TRP A 44 -1.03 11.83 0.51
N GLU A 45 -0.03 12.09 1.35
CA GLU A 45 0.28 13.41 1.88
C GLU A 45 0.78 14.37 0.79
N MET A 46 1.52 13.87 -0.21
CA MET A 46 1.84 14.64 -1.41
C MET A 46 0.57 15.02 -2.18
N GLY A 47 -0.37 14.09 -2.32
CA GLY A 47 -1.67 14.35 -2.92
C GLY A 47 -2.45 15.46 -2.20
N ARG A 48 -2.45 15.44 -0.85
CA ARG A 48 -3.05 16.49 -0.01
C ARG A 48 -2.46 17.85 -0.34
N ARG A 49 -1.13 17.97 -0.31
CA ARG A 49 -0.41 19.23 -0.60
C ARG A 49 -0.71 19.76 -2.00
N ILE A 50 -0.80 18.90 -3.01
CA ILE A 50 -1.19 19.28 -4.38
C ILE A 50 -2.60 19.87 -4.39
N VAL A 51 -3.57 19.19 -3.76
CA VAL A 51 -4.98 19.63 -3.77
C VAL A 51 -5.17 20.93 -2.99
N GLU A 52 -4.55 21.06 -1.82
CA GLU A 52 -4.64 22.29 -1.01
C GLU A 52 -4.04 23.49 -1.73
N PHE A 53 -2.89 23.31 -2.39
CA PHE A 53 -2.26 24.36 -3.17
C PHE A 53 -3.13 24.81 -4.36
N GLU A 54 -3.78 23.88 -5.06
CA GLU A 54 -4.71 24.23 -6.15
C GLU A 54 -5.98 24.94 -5.66
N GLN A 55 -6.48 24.60 -4.47
CA GLN A 55 -7.68 25.24 -3.91
C GLN A 55 -7.44 26.70 -3.51
N GLY A 56 -6.20 27.07 -3.15
CA GLY A 56 -5.81 28.44 -2.84
C GLY A 56 -5.54 29.35 -4.05
N GLY A 57 -5.55 28.82 -5.28
CA GLY A 57 -5.29 29.57 -6.53
C GLY A 57 -6.56 29.94 -7.31
N GLU A 58 -6.58 31.15 -7.90
CA GLU A 58 -7.78 31.73 -8.56
C GLU A 58 -8.13 31.16 -9.96
N ALA A 59 -7.31 30.29 -10.57
CA ALA A 59 -7.52 29.80 -11.95
C ALA A 59 -7.54 28.25 -12.04
N ARG A 60 -8.70 27.64 -11.80
CA ARG A 60 -8.84 26.18 -11.62
C ARG A 60 -9.01 25.42 -12.94
N ALA A 61 -7.88 25.04 -13.53
CA ALA A 61 -7.65 23.79 -14.30
C ALA A 61 -6.24 23.86 -14.92
N ALA A 62 -5.96 24.92 -15.69
CA ALA A 62 -4.67 25.15 -16.34
C ALA A 62 -3.53 25.32 -15.32
N TYR A 63 -3.82 25.91 -14.16
CA TYR A 63 -2.86 26.07 -13.07
C TYR A 63 -2.42 24.73 -12.44
N GLY A 64 -3.36 23.77 -12.31
CA GLY A 64 -3.09 22.46 -11.74
C GLY A 64 -2.22 21.59 -12.65
N GLU A 65 -2.43 21.68 -13.96
CA GLU A 65 -1.58 21.00 -14.95
C GLU A 65 -0.14 21.54 -14.93
N GLN A 66 0.02 22.88 -14.96
CA GLN A 66 1.33 23.52 -14.85
C GLN A 66 2.05 23.24 -13.52
N LEU A 67 1.30 23.09 -12.42
CA LEU A 67 1.86 22.70 -11.13
C LEU A 67 2.43 21.28 -11.19
N ILE A 68 1.66 20.32 -11.69
CA ILE A 68 2.08 18.92 -11.76
C ILE A 68 3.28 18.76 -12.70
N ASP A 69 3.31 19.48 -13.83
CA ASP A 69 4.44 19.42 -14.76
C ASP A 69 5.73 19.94 -14.11
N ARG A 70 5.67 21.09 -13.42
CA ARG A 70 6.82 21.65 -12.70
C ARG A 70 7.28 20.72 -11.57
N LEU A 71 6.35 20.24 -10.75
CA LEU A 71 6.66 19.28 -9.68
C LEU A 71 7.30 18.02 -10.24
N SER A 72 6.84 17.52 -11.39
CA SER A 72 7.42 16.33 -12.00
C SER A 72 8.88 16.58 -12.40
N GLN A 73 9.17 17.71 -13.03
CA GLN A 73 10.53 18.07 -13.43
C GLN A 73 11.45 18.21 -12.20
N ASP A 74 11.06 19.03 -11.22
CA ASP A 74 11.88 19.32 -10.05
C ASP A 74 12.12 18.07 -9.18
N LEU A 75 11.07 17.29 -8.91
CA LEU A 75 11.17 16.09 -8.08
C LEU A 75 11.89 14.96 -8.81
N SER A 76 11.70 14.78 -10.12
CA SER A 76 12.48 13.81 -10.88
C SER A 76 13.95 14.21 -10.99
N GLN A 77 14.27 15.50 -11.08
CA GLN A 77 15.67 15.95 -11.06
C GLN A 77 16.34 15.61 -9.71
N ARG A 78 15.63 15.82 -8.60
CA ARG A 78 16.16 15.58 -7.25
C ARG A 78 16.18 14.11 -6.83
N TYR A 79 15.08 13.40 -7.06
CA TYR A 79 14.83 12.06 -6.52
C TYR A 79 14.78 10.95 -7.59
N LYS A 80 14.91 11.31 -8.88
CA LYS A 80 14.92 10.39 -10.02
C LYS A 80 13.56 9.71 -10.25
N ARG A 81 13.46 8.43 -9.86
CA ARG A 81 12.31 7.56 -10.19
C ARG A 81 11.15 7.81 -9.22
N GLY A 82 9.93 7.63 -9.71
CA GLY A 82 8.71 7.68 -8.88
C GLY A 82 7.95 9.01 -8.90
N PHE A 83 8.47 10.05 -9.56
CA PHE A 83 7.90 11.41 -9.57
C PHE A 83 7.50 11.91 -10.96
N SER A 84 7.06 11.02 -11.85
CA SER A 84 6.48 11.42 -13.13
C SER A 84 5.16 12.17 -12.93
N ALA A 85 4.75 12.99 -13.91
CA ALA A 85 3.46 13.67 -13.89
C ALA A 85 2.29 12.69 -13.66
N SER A 86 2.34 11.51 -14.29
CA SER A 86 1.35 10.45 -14.07
C SER A 86 1.28 10.00 -12.60
N ASN A 87 2.41 9.84 -11.91
CA ASN A 87 2.43 9.47 -10.50
C ASN A 87 1.88 10.60 -9.62
N LEU A 88 2.23 11.86 -9.91
CA LEU A 88 1.68 13.01 -9.18
C LEU A 88 0.16 13.13 -9.34
N TRP A 89 -0.36 12.87 -10.54
CA TRP A 89 -1.80 12.76 -10.77
C TRP A 89 -2.43 11.60 -9.98
N GLN A 90 -1.74 10.46 -9.86
CA GLN A 90 -2.19 9.35 -9.00
C GLN A 90 -2.18 9.73 -7.52
N PHE A 91 -1.16 10.43 -7.04
CA PHE A 91 -1.09 10.92 -5.65
C PHE A 91 -2.25 11.86 -5.35
N LYS A 92 -2.53 12.80 -6.25
CA LYS A 92 -3.71 13.68 -6.18
C LYS A 92 -5.01 12.88 -6.10
N LYS A 93 -5.23 11.92 -7.01
CA LYS A 93 -6.40 11.04 -6.98
C LYS A 93 -6.48 10.22 -5.69
N PHE A 94 -5.34 9.77 -5.19
CA PHE A 94 -5.24 8.99 -3.97
C PHE A 94 -5.73 9.75 -2.76
N TYR A 95 -5.24 10.98 -2.59
CA TYR A 95 -5.77 11.87 -1.57
C TYR A 95 -7.29 12.03 -1.70
N LEU A 96 -7.79 12.40 -2.89
CA LEU A 96 -9.22 12.62 -3.14
C LEU A 96 -10.11 11.41 -2.88
N TYR A 97 -9.63 10.19 -3.14
CA TYR A 97 -10.42 8.96 -2.97
C TYR A 97 -10.38 8.41 -1.54
N PHE A 98 -9.34 8.75 -0.77
CA PHE A 98 -9.11 8.25 0.59
C PHE A 98 -9.11 9.39 1.62
N GLN A 99 -9.92 10.44 1.40
CA GLN A 99 -10.07 11.58 2.33
C GLN A 99 -10.77 11.20 3.65
N ARG A 100 -11.56 10.12 3.64
CA ARG A 100 -12.35 9.67 4.81
C ARG A 100 -11.51 9.15 5.97
N ILE A 101 -10.19 9.09 5.82
CA ILE A 101 -9.28 8.86 6.94
C ILE A 101 -9.30 10.16 7.75
N GLU A 102 -10.29 10.29 8.63
CA GLU A 102 -10.34 11.34 9.64
C GLU A 102 -9.10 11.22 10.52
N ILE A 103 -8.05 11.94 10.16
CA ILE A 103 -6.96 12.20 11.08
C ILE A 103 -7.51 13.25 12.03
N LEU A 104 -7.99 12.80 13.18
CA LEU A 104 -8.34 13.64 14.32
C LEU A 104 -7.11 14.48 14.68
N GLN A 105 -7.16 15.75 14.29
CA GLN A 105 -6.52 16.91 14.89
C GLN A 105 -4.97 17.09 14.87
N THR A 106 -4.62 18.24 14.27
CA THR A 106 -3.72 19.30 14.76
C THR A 106 -2.20 19.21 14.49
N VAL A 107 -1.81 20.04 13.51
CA VAL A 107 -0.64 20.94 13.43
C VAL A 107 0.40 20.81 14.54
N SER A 108 1.57 20.20 14.24
CA SER A 108 2.92 20.67 14.66
C SER A 108 4.05 19.64 14.52
N GLY A 109 3.79 18.40 14.07
CA GLY A 109 4.87 17.42 13.86
C GLY A 109 4.76 16.66 12.54
N GLU A 110 5.30 17.20 11.44
CA GLU A 110 5.25 16.55 10.11
C GLU A 110 5.81 15.12 10.11
N SER A 111 6.88 14.85 10.86
CA SER A 111 7.51 13.53 10.95
C SER A 111 6.77 12.56 11.88
N LEU A 112 6.20 13.04 12.99
CA LEU A 112 5.40 12.20 13.89
C LEU A 112 4.07 11.80 13.23
N HIS A 113 3.53 12.70 12.40
CA HIS A 113 2.32 12.50 11.62
C HIS A 113 2.47 11.39 10.58
N LEU A 114 3.61 11.27 9.91
CA LEU A 114 3.78 10.28 8.84
C LEU A 114 3.75 8.83 9.34
N ALA A 115 4.38 8.55 10.48
CA ALA A 115 4.36 7.21 11.08
C ALA A 115 2.95 6.83 11.57
N GLN A 116 2.17 7.79 12.05
CA GLN A 116 0.78 7.58 12.43
C GLN A 116 -0.10 7.37 11.20
N LEU A 117 0.09 8.18 10.16
CA LEU A 117 -0.60 8.07 8.87
C LEU A 117 -0.34 6.72 8.19
N ALA A 118 0.88 6.20 8.28
CA ALA A 118 1.25 4.89 7.75
C ALA A 118 0.36 3.75 8.29
N LYS A 119 -0.15 3.87 9.53
CA LYS A 119 -1.08 2.87 10.10
C LYS A 119 -2.43 2.83 9.37
N SER A 120 -2.82 3.92 8.72
CA SER A 120 -4.05 4.01 7.93
C SER A 120 -3.89 3.41 6.53
N PHE A 121 -2.66 3.10 6.10
CA PHE A 121 -2.36 2.57 4.77
C PHE A 121 -1.60 1.23 4.85
N PRO A 122 -2.29 0.15 5.24
CA PRO A 122 -1.68 -1.16 5.44
C PRO A 122 -1.28 -1.88 4.13
N LEU A 123 -1.76 -1.42 2.98
CA LEU A 123 -1.44 -1.99 1.68
C LEU A 123 -0.26 -1.26 1.01
N PRO A 124 0.58 -1.95 0.22
CA PRO A 124 1.61 -1.28 -0.57
C PRO A 124 1.00 -0.37 -1.65
N TRP A 125 1.71 0.69 -2.02
CA TRP A 125 1.28 1.67 -3.04
C TRP A 125 0.74 1.03 -4.33
N SER A 126 1.36 -0.04 -4.82
CA SER A 126 0.93 -0.74 -6.03
C SER A 126 -0.49 -1.33 -5.93
N ALA A 127 -0.92 -1.74 -4.74
CA ALA A 127 -2.32 -2.15 -4.51
C ALA A 127 -3.26 -0.95 -4.57
N TYR A 128 -2.88 0.18 -3.96
CA TYR A 128 -3.65 1.42 -4.07
C TYR A 128 -3.78 1.90 -5.51
N VAL A 129 -2.73 1.81 -6.34
CA VAL A 129 -2.82 2.12 -7.78
C VAL A 129 -3.92 1.29 -8.46
N ARG A 130 -4.06 0.00 -8.12
CA ARG A 130 -5.18 -0.84 -8.64
C ARG A 130 -6.52 -0.33 -8.13
N LEU A 131 -6.63 -0.01 -6.85
CA LEU A 131 -7.86 0.54 -6.26
C LEU A 131 -8.25 1.91 -6.85
N LEU A 132 -7.29 2.74 -7.28
CA LEU A 132 -7.56 4.00 -7.98
C LEU A 132 -8.22 3.80 -9.35
N SER A 133 -8.03 2.65 -9.98
CA SER A 133 -8.70 2.32 -11.26
C SER A 133 -10.17 1.94 -11.08
N VAL A 134 -10.58 1.57 -9.86
CA VAL A 134 -11.96 1.19 -9.53
C VAL A 134 -12.81 2.44 -9.37
N LYS A 135 -13.78 2.64 -10.28
CA LYS A 135 -14.65 3.83 -10.29
C LYS A 135 -15.65 3.86 -9.15
N ASN A 136 -16.28 2.73 -8.84
CA ASN A 136 -17.30 2.62 -7.79
C ASN A 136 -16.63 2.69 -6.39
N PRO A 137 -16.95 3.70 -5.55
CA PRO A 137 -16.37 3.83 -4.22
C PRO A 137 -16.65 2.62 -3.30
N ASN A 138 -17.85 2.03 -3.39
CA ASN A 138 -18.21 0.86 -2.58
C ASN A 138 -17.40 -0.38 -3.00
N ALA A 139 -17.22 -0.57 -4.30
CA ALA A 139 -16.37 -1.64 -4.84
C ALA A 139 -14.91 -1.44 -4.39
N ARG A 140 -14.40 -0.19 -4.43
CA ARG A 140 -13.04 0.13 -3.98
C ARG A 140 -12.83 -0.25 -2.52
N THR A 141 -13.72 0.18 -1.62
CA THR A 141 -13.65 -0.16 -0.20
C THR A 141 -13.80 -1.67 0.03
N PHE A 142 -14.65 -2.35 -0.76
CA PHE A 142 -14.77 -3.80 -0.71
C PHE A 142 -13.44 -4.49 -1.08
N TYR A 143 -12.84 -4.12 -2.21
CA TYR A 143 -11.58 -4.71 -2.64
C TYR A 143 -10.42 -4.42 -1.69
N GLU A 144 -10.35 -3.23 -1.10
CA GLU A 144 -9.37 -2.91 -0.05
C GLU A 144 -9.52 -3.85 1.16
N LYS A 145 -10.74 -3.98 1.68
CA LYS A 145 -11.03 -4.85 2.84
C LYS A 145 -10.75 -6.31 2.54
N GLU A 146 -11.17 -6.82 1.38
CA GLU A 146 -10.94 -8.21 1.01
C GLU A 146 -9.47 -8.51 0.70
N THR A 147 -8.70 -7.54 0.20
CA THR A 147 -7.24 -7.67 0.05
C THR A 147 -6.58 -7.86 1.40
N LEU A 148 -6.97 -7.06 2.40
CA LEU A 148 -6.44 -7.16 3.77
C LEU A 148 -6.87 -8.46 4.45
N ARG A 149 -8.13 -8.85 4.30
CA ARG A 149 -8.70 -10.05 4.92
C ARG A 149 -8.07 -11.34 4.39
N ASN A 150 -7.88 -11.42 3.07
CA ASN A 150 -7.45 -12.65 2.40
C ASN A 150 -5.96 -12.63 2.03
N GLY A 151 -5.23 -11.56 2.34
CA GLY A 151 -3.81 -11.44 2.03
C GLY A 151 -3.51 -11.45 0.53
N TRP A 152 -4.37 -10.88 -0.31
CA TRP A 152 -4.21 -10.93 -1.75
C TRP A 152 -2.93 -10.24 -2.21
N SER A 153 -2.17 -10.92 -3.07
CA SER A 153 -1.10 -10.28 -3.85
C SER A 153 -1.69 -9.20 -4.76
N VAL A 154 -0.86 -8.26 -5.22
CA VAL A 154 -1.31 -7.22 -6.18
C VAL A 154 -1.90 -7.85 -7.45
N ARG A 155 -1.38 -9.01 -7.88
CA ARG A 155 -1.91 -9.76 -9.02
C ARG A 155 -3.28 -10.37 -8.74
N GLN A 156 -3.45 -10.92 -7.54
CA GLN A 156 -4.74 -11.46 -7.11
C GLN A 156 -5.79 -10.34 -7.01
N LEU A 157 -5.46 -9.20 -6.42
CA LEU A 157 -6.32 -8.02 -6.39
C LEU A 157 -6.72 -7.60 -7.82
N ASP A 158 -5.75 -7.46 -8.72
CA ASP A 158 -5.99 -7.08 -10.12
C ASP A 158 -6.94 -8.07 -10.81
N ARG A 159 -6.75 -9.38 -10.59
CA ARG A 159 -7.64 -10.42 -11.10
C ARG A 159 -9.05 -10.34 -10.52
N GLN A 160 -9.20 -10.06 -9.23
CA GLN A 160 -10.51 -9.94 -8.58
C GLN A 160 -11.27 -8.69 -9.05
N ILE A 161 -10.55 -7.60 -9.35
CA ILE A 161 -11.10 -6.41 -10.01
C ILE A 161 -11.54 -6.76 -11.44
N ALA A 162 -10.65 -7.40 -12.21
CA ALA A 162 -10.93 -7.75 -13.62
C ALA A 162 -12.14 -8.69 -13.77
N THR A 163 -12.34 -9.59 -12.80
CA THR A 163 -13.46 -10.54 -12.80
C THR A 163 -14.73 -10.01 -12.11
N GLN A 164 -14.76 -8.72 -11.74
CA GLN A 164 -15.93 -8.07 -11.11
C GLN A 164 -16.43 -8.85 -9.89
N PHE A 165 -15.49 -9.33 -9.06
CA PHE A 165 -15.79 -10.12 -7.87
C PHE A 165 -16.75 -9.41 -6.91
N TYR A 166 -16.67 -8.08 -6.80
CA TYR A 166 -17.61 -7.29 -6.00
C TYR A 166 -19.05 -7.45 -6.50
N GLU A 167 -19.30 -7.23 -7.79
CA GLU A 167 -20.61 -7.31 -8.42
C GLU A 167 -21.17 -8.74 -8.32
N ARG A 168 -20.32 -9.75 -8.55
CA ARG A 168 -20.69 -11.17 -8.39
C ARG A 168 -21.08 -11.50 -6.96
N THR A 169 -20.36 -10.97 -5.98
CA THR A 169 -20.68 -11.15 -4.55
C THR A 169 -22.00 -10.49 -4.19
N LEU A 170 -22.34 -9.33 -4.77
CA LEU A 170 -23.63 -8.68 -4.55
C LEU A 170 -24.80 -9.49 -5.12
N LEU A 171 -24.62 -10.10 -6.28
CA LEU A 171 -25.64 -10.89 -6.99
C LEU A 171 -25.83 -12.30 -6.42
N SER A 172 -24.85 -12.81 -5.67
CA SER A 172 -24.93 -14.14 -5.06
C SER A 172 -25.96 -14.20 -3.92
N HIS A 173 -26.72 -15.29 -3.90
CA HIS A 173 -27.60 -15.64 -2.79
C HIS A 173 -26.83 -16.10 -1.54
N ASP A 174 -25.61 -16.63 -1.70
CA ASP A 174 -24.74 -17.03 -0.59
C ASP A 174 -23.45 -16.19 -0.58
N LYS A 175 -23.56 -15.02 0.06
CA LYS A 175 -22.45 -14.06 0.19
C LYS A 175 -21.35 -14.59 1.10
N SER A 176 -21.73 -15.31 2.16
CA SER A 176 -20.81 -15.92 3.12
C SER A 176 -19.87 -16.91 2.45
N ALA A 177 -20.40 -17.81 1.61
CA ALA A 177 -19.59 -18.80 0.91
C ALA A 177 -18.63 -18.14 -0.09
N MET A 178 -19.06 -17.09 -0.80
CA MET A 178 -18.18 -16.37 -1.73
C MET A 178 -17.02 -15.67 -1.03
N LEU A 179 -17.25 -15.10 0.16
CA LEU A 179 -16.22 -14.41 0.94
C LEU A 179 -15.23 -15.35 1.64
N GLN A 180 -15.52 -16.66 1.69
CA GLN A 180 -14.60 -17.66 2.23
C GLN A 180 -13.82 -18.41 1.15
N GLN A 181 -14.05 -18.12 -0.14
CA GLN A 181 -13.28 -18.76 -1.19
C GLN A 181 -11.82 -18.28 -1.14
N PRO A 182 -10.85 -19.21 -0.97
CA PRO A 182 -9.45 -18.84 -1.05
C PRO A 182 -9.16 -18.25 -2.43
N ALA A 183 -8.27 -17.25 -2.46
CA ALA A 183 -7.85 -16.64 -3.72
C ALA A 183 -7.40 -17.74 -4.69
N PRO A 184 -7.85 -17.73 -5.95
CA PRO A 184 -7.42 -18.74 -6.91
C PRO A 184 -5.89 -18.73 -7.02
N ALA A 185 -5.28 -19.91 -6.99
CA ALA A 185 -3.83 -20.08 -7.05
C ALA A 185 -3.24 -19.29 -8.23
N GLU A 186 -2.08 -18.66 -8.03
CA GLU A 186 -1.35 -18.01 -9.12
C GLU A 186 -0.97 -19.09 -10.15
N PRO A 187 -1.32 -18.94 -11.43
CA PRO A 187 -0.77 -19.81 -12.45
C PRO A 187 0.75 -19.57 -12.49
N ASN A 188 1.55 -20.62 -12.31
CA ASN A 188 2.97 -20.58 -12.58
C ASN A 188 3.16 -20.22 -14.06
N VAL A 189 3.74 -19.04 -14.32
CA VAL A 189 4.27 -18.66 -15.63
C VAL A 189 5.70 -18.19 -15.42
#